data_AF-A0A522ITZ7-F1
#
_entry.id   AF-A0A522ITZ7-F1
#
_cell.length_a   1.000
_cell.length_b   1.000
_cell.length_c   1.000
_cell.angle_alpha   90.00
_cell.angle_beta   90.00
_cell.angle_gamma   90.00
#
_symmetry.space_group_name_H-M   'P 1'
#
loop_
_entity.id
_entity.type
_entity.pdbx_description
1 polymer ?
#
loop_
_entity_poly.entity_id
_entity_poly.type
_entity_poly.pdbx_seq_one_letter_code
_entity_poly.pdbx_strand_id
1 'polypeptide(L)' 'MTHQKRADGEASVVYQDTVRAEWVDYNGHLRDAFYMLIYSYATDVLLDAIGLDSAQRDARGRSMYTLEAHLIY' A
#
# COMPACT_ATOMS: atom_id res chain seq x y z
N MET A 1 30.28 -7.46 9.10
CA MET A 1 29.17 -6.56 8.72
C MET A 1 27.96 -7.04 9.50
N THR A 2 27.65 -6.36 10.60
CA THR A 2 26.74 -6.85 11.64
C THR A 2 25.28 -6.71 11.18
N HIS A 3 24.55 -7.82 11.10
CA HIS A 3 23.11 -7.80 10.95
C HIS A 3 22.50 -7.21 12.23
N GLN A 4 22.04 -5.96 12.14
CA GLN A 4 21.23 -5.35 13.18
C GLN A 4 19.85 -6.04 13.17
N LYS A 5 19.59 -6.89 14.16
CA LYS A 5 18.25 -7.41 14.46
C LYS A 5 17.34 -6.20 14.74
N ARG A 6 16.29 -5.99 13.94
CA ARG A 6 15.30 -4.93 14.21
C ARG A 6 14.69 -5.18 15.59
N ALA A 7 14.55 -4.11 16.37
CA ALA A 7 13.98 -4.18 17.71
C ALA A 7 12.51 -4.60 17.65
N ASP A 8 12.15 -5.59 18.47
CA ASP A 8 10.79 -6.06 18.67
C ASP A 8 9.99 -4.92 19.36
N GLY A 9 9.28 -4.10 18.59
CA GLY A 9 8.47 -2.99 19.14
C GLY A 9 7.93 -1.94 18.15
N GLU A 10 8.40 -1.89 16.91
CA GLU A 10 7.79 -1.03 15.88
C GLU A 10 6.68 -1.82 15.16
N ALA A 11 5.42 -1.40 15.32
CA ALA A 11 4.31 -2.03 14.63
C ALA A 11 4.48 -1.90 13.12
N SER A 12 4.73 -3.01 12.43
CA SER A 12 4.73 -3.04 10.97
C SER A 12 3.31 -2.73 10.47
N VAL A 13 3.17 -1.72 9.62
CA VAL A 13 1.91 -1.51 8.88
C VAL A 13 1.80 -2.63 7.85
N VAL A 14 0.74 -3.44 7.95
CA VAL A 14 0.48 -4.55 7.05
C VAL A 14 -0.93 -4.43 6.50
N TYR A 15 -1.04 -4.39 5.18
CA TYR A 15 -2.31 -4.49 4.46
C TYR A 15 -2.51 -5.94 4.00
N GLN A 16 -3.70 -6.49 4.29
CA GLN A 16 -4.10 -7.83 3.87
C GLN A 16 -5.43 -7.72 3.13
N ASP A 17 -5.51 -8.33 1.94
CA ASP A 17 -6.76 -8.47 1.19
C ASP A 17 -6.77 -9.82 0.47
N THR A 18 -7.92 -10.22 -0.03
CA THR A 18 -8.11 -11.41 -0.86
C THR A 18 -8.21 -11.00 -2.32
N VAL A 19 -7.49 -11.71 -3.20
CA VAL A 19 -7.60 -11.48 -4.65
C VAL A 19 -9.03 -11.75 -5.10
N ARG A 20 -9.68 -10.72 -5.63
CA ARG A 20 -11.07 -10.79 -6.09
C ARG A 20 -11.16 -11.42 -7.47
N ALA A 21 -12.25 -12.14 -7.74
CA ALA A 21 -12.43 -12.85 -9.01
C ALA A 21 -12.44 -11.90 -10.21
N GLU A 22 -12.99 -10.69 -10.06
CA GLU A 22 -13.02 -9.66 -11.10
C GLU A 22 -11.64 -9.08 -11.45
N TRP A 23 -10.61 -9.34 -10.64
CA TRP A 23 -9.23 -8.91 -10.89
C TRP A 23 -8.42 -9.94 -11.68
N VAL A 24 -8.94 -11.17 -11.75
CA VAL A 24 -8.29 -12.30 -12.40
C VAL A 24 -8.66 -12.30 -13.89
N ASP A 25 -7.66 -12.49 -14.74
CA ASP A 25 -7.86 -12.56 -16.18
C ASP A 25 -8.39 -13.93 -16.63
N TYR A 26 -8.61 -14.09 -17.94
CA TYR A 26 -9.11 -15.34 -18.52
C TYR A 26 -8.16 -16.53 -18.32
N ASN A 27 -6.90 -16.28 -18.00
CA ASN A 27 -5.85 -17.27 -17.82
C ASN A 27 -5.60 -17.59 -16.33
N GLY A 28 -6.42 -17.05 -15.42
CA GLY A 28 -6.30 -17.31 -13.99
C GLY A 28 -5.21 -16.49 -13.29
N HIS A 29 -4.59 -15.51 -13.96
CA HIS A 29 -3.59 -14.64 -13.34
C HIS A 29 -4.22 -13.34 -12.85
N LEU A 30 -3.69 -12.81 -11.75
CA LEU A 30 -4.01 -11.45 -11.34
C LEU A 30 -3.52 -10.48 -12.43
N ARG A 31 -4.42 -9.66 -12.96
CA ARG A 31 -4.03 -8.66 -13.96
C ARG A 31 -3.08 -7.66 -13.34
N ASP A 32 -2.00 -7.35 -14.05
CA ASP A 32 -0.95 -6.40 -13.68
C ASP A 32 -1.46 -5.09 -13.03
N ALA A 33 -2.48 -4.46 -13.59
CA ALA A 33 -3.06 -3.23 -13.08
C ALA A 33 -3.57 -3.34 -11.63
N PHE A 34 -4.05 -4.52 -11.22
CA PHE A 34 -4.58 -4.73 -9.87
C PHE A 34 -3.48 -4.88 -8.82
N TYR A 35 -2.23 -5.19 -9.20
CA TYR A 35 -1.10 -5.06 -8.27
C TYR A 35 -0.92 -3.61 -7.82
N MET A 36 -1.01 -2.64 -8.75
CA MET A 36 -0.93 -1.22 -8.39
C MET A 36 -2.15 -0.77 -7.58
N LEU A 37 -3.34 -1.30 -7.87
CA LEU A 37 -4.53 -1.00 -7.06
C LEU A 37 -4.37 -1.48 -5.62
N ILE A 38 -3.94 -2.73 -5.42
CA ILE A 38 -3.66 -3.30 -4.10
C ILE A 38 -2.59 -2.48 -3.38
N TYR A 39 -1.53 -2.08 -4.08
CA TYR A 39 -0.49 -1.20 -3.52
C TYR A 39 -1.03 0.18 -3.12
N SER A 40 -1.97 0.72 -3.90
CA SER A 40 -2.65 1.99 -3.57
C SER A 40 -3.44 1.88 -2.27
N TYR A 41 -4.19 0.79 -2.05
CA TYR A 41 -4.90 0.56 -0.79
C TYR A 41 -3.95 0.37 0.39
N ALA A 42 -2.85 -0.35 0.20
CA ALA A 42 -1.82 -0.48 1.23
C ALA A 42 -1.20 0.88 1.59
N THR A 43 -1.05 1.76 0.59
CA THR A 43 -0.56 3.13 0.79
C THR A 43 -1.53 3.96 1.61
N ASP A 44 -2.84 3.85 1.39
CA ASP A 44 -3.84 4.52 2.24
C ASP A 44 -3.69 4.10 3.71
N VAL A 45 -3.57 2.80 3.98
CA VAL A 45 -3.37 2.31 5.37
C VAL A 45 -2.08 2.84 5.98
N LEU A 46 -1.00 2.96 5.20
CA LEU A 46 0.24 3.58 5.66
C LEU A 46 0.04 5.07 5.99
N LEU A 47 -0.63 5.82 5.11
CA LEU A 47 -0.90 7.24 5.32
C LEU A 47 -1.73 7.46 6.60
N ASP A 48 -2.75 6.63 6.81
CA ASP A 48 -3.56 6.65 8.03
C ASP A 48 -2.69 6.40 9.27
N ALA A 49 -1.83 5.37 9.23
CA ALA A 49 -0.97 4.99 10.34
C ALA A 49 0.06 6.08 10.74
N ILE A 50 0.45 6.95 9.80
CA ILE A 50 1.38 8.06 10.06
C ILE A 50 0.67 9.41 10.31
N GLY A 51 -0.65 9.40 10.49
CA GLY A 51 -1.44 10.59 10.81
C GLY A 51 -1.71 11.52 9.61
N LEU A 52 -1.73 10.94 8.41
CA LEU A 52 -2.09 11.61 7.14
C LEU A 52 -3.37 11.00 6.54
N ASP A 53 -4.31 10.64 7.39
CA ASP A 53 -5.63 10.17 6.98
C ASP A 53 -6.39 11.23 6.15
N SER A 54 -7.55 10.85 5.58
CA SER A 54 -8.38 11.76 4.79
C SER A 54 -8.79 13.03 5.57
N ALA A 55 -9.17 12.89 6.84
CA ALA A 55 -9.60 14.02 7.67
C ALA A 55 -8.45 15.02 7.92
N GLN A 56 -7.23 14.54 8.16
CA GLN A 56 -6.04 15.37 8.34
C GLN A 56 -5.62 16.06 7.04
N ARG A 57 -5.72 15.35 5.90
CA ARG A 57 -5.45 15.91 4.58
C ARG A 57 -6.42 17.04 4.24
N ASP A 58 -7.71 16.83 4.47
CA ASP A 58 -8.76 17.81 4.23
C ASP A 58 -8.63 19.03 5.15
N ALA A 59 -8.42 18.82 6.46
CA ALA A 59 -8.27 19.90 7.44
C ALA A 59 -7.07 20.81 7.14
N ARG A 60 -6.02 20.26 6.51
CA ARG A 60 -4.80 21.00 6.15
C ARG A 60 -4.82 21.54 4.72
N GLY A 61 -5.81 21.16 3.89
CA GLY A 61 -5.85 21.47 2.47
C GLY A 61 -4.66 20.90 1.69
N ARG A 62 -4.18 19.71 2.06
CA ARG A 62 -3.00 19.06 1.45
C ARG A 62 -3.33 17.63 1.07
N SER A 63 -2.82 17.18 -0.07
CA SER A 63 -2.95 15.79 -0.53
C SER A 63 -1.59 15.19 -0.87
N MET A 64 -1.59 13.89 -1.16
CA MET A 64 -0.43 13.11 -1.57
C MET A 64 -0.57 12.73 -3.04
N TYR A 65 0.55 12.74 -3.77
CA TYR A 65 0.60 12.30 -5.16
C TYR A 65 1.70 11.26 -5.31
N THR A 66 1.40 10.16 -5.99
CA THR A 66 2.42 9.21 -6.44
C THR A 66 3.12 9.82 -7.65
N LEU A 67 4.41 10.13 -7.50
CA LEU A 67 5.22 10.68 -8.59
C LEU A 67 5.67 9.59 -9.57
N GLU A 68 6.04 8.43 -9.04
CA GLU A 68 6.60 7.31 -9.78
C GLU A 68 6.28 6.01 -9.06
N ALA A 69 6.10 4.92 -9.82
CA ALA A 69 5.96 3.57 -9.31
C ALA A 69 6.66 2.59 -10.25
N HIS A 70 7.43 1.66 -9.69
CA HIS A 70 8.07 0.58 -10.44
C HIS A 70 7.46 -0.74 -9.97
N LEU A 71 6.82 -1.45 -10.90
CA LEU A 71 6.25 -2.77 -10.65
C LEU A 71 7.21 -3.81 -11.23
N ILE A 72 7.62 -4.76 -10.41
CA ILE A 72 8.47 -5.87 -10.79
C ILE A 72 7.77 -7.13 -10.28
N TYR A 73 7.44 -8.02 -11.21
CA TYR A 73 6.75 -9.29 -10.97
C TYR A 73 7.51 -10.43 -11.63
#